data_AF-R7HI06-F1
#
_entry.id   AF-R7HI06-F1
#
_cell.length_a   1.000
_cell.length_b   1.000
_cell.length_c   1.000
_cell.angle_alpha   90.00
_cell.angle_beta   90.00
_cell.angle_gamma   90.00
#
_symmetry.space_group_name_H-M   'P 1'
#
loop_
_entity.id
_entity.type
_entity.pdbx_description
1 polymer ?
#
loop_
_entity_poly.entity_id
_entity_poly.type
_entity_poly.pdbx_seq_one_letter_code
_entity_poly.pdbx_strand_id
1 'polypeptide(L)'
;MEKKGILKETYKSYVYENQNIFDLSFDMLIKLIFDKYQDLLNDTILISYLYDNISNFIDINDSYKIKLLSNSLFLKKCKGKDIVNILLTINNDEDKIKILLNKNVYPRIFNNHFLVFDTLKINFNNDESYIKLLNKLPSKAKIIVLKGIENEDLVVKILKQVDTIKEMELMLILRKFNNSNNKLLFLDKLTNPQYISEIIVSTKDKNYIQKNFDILTSNYKLSFLKSLTDKEKIYYIENGFYNLELIASLNSIDLLFRYFISLKSYDEQKVVIENVKSEEIKYELFKLMHLSYDKYMEMIFYLLKIINNKNIRLELTSLLNDKGIKKAIASNEKNIKEDLTEIEINPHVDPNITFGVELECSHKLNTSYIALGTLYNNWHFKEEGTVYNGVEITSPILNYTNEDMKRLKCICDFLNENGFKTTKDCGGHIHFGFDYIESITHLQLLYYIYVNTEEILSYMFNKEGTILREGAIANAPFINENILNLYGKYIQTYANNLKSFATLLGNAQKDRYASLNIKNAFSLDKNTIELRIPNGTLEFNELNLNIILFTRIMQKSKYFSHNTDDKKLLKELLFLSKDIPIEDKKNYLLDILFDEDYELKNIFYDRFETNYHLTKEKGLSKTRN
;
A
#
# COMPACT_ATOMS: atom_id res chain seq x y z
N MET A 1 -10.93 -46.47 7.15
CA MET A 1 -12.25 -47.05 7.51
C MET A 1 -13.29 -45.96 7.28
N GLU A 2 -14.35 -46.21 6.50
CA GLU A 2 -15.41 -45.22 6.30
C GLU A 2 -16.03 -44.81 7.65
N LYS A 3 -16.44 -43.55 7.81
CA LYS A 3 -16.99 -43.00 9.08
C LYS A 3 -18.10 -43.87 9.66
N LYS A 4 -18.95 -44.43 8.78
CA LYS A 4 -20.02 -45.38 9.12
C LYS A 4 -19.49 -46.66 9.80
N GLY A 5 -18.39 -47.21 9.31
CA GLY A 5 -17.74 -48.39 9.89
C GLY A 5 -17.17 -48.13 11.28
N ILE A 6 -16.59 -46.94 11.49
CA ILE A 6 -16.07 -46.52 12.81
C ILE A 6 -17.23 -46.39 13.81
N LEU A 7 -18.33 -45.76 13.40
CA LEU A 7 -19.52 -45.58 14.25
C LEU A 7 -20.15 -46.92 14.63
N LYS A 8 -20.27 -47.86 13.67
CA LYS A 8 -20.76 -49.21 13.93
C LYS A 8 -19.92 -49.97 14.95
N GLU A 9 -18.59 -49.88 14.83
CA GLU A 9 -17.64 -50.52 15.75
C GLU A 9 -17.66 -49.89 17.14
N THR A 10 -17.81 -48.56 17.20
CA THR A 10 -17.83 -47.80 18.46
C THR A 10 -19.13 -48.02 19.24
N TYR A 11 -20.26 -48.12 18.52
CA TYR A 11 -21.60 -48.22 19.09
C TYR A 11 -22.25 -49.58 18.82
N LYS A 12 -21.50 -50.68 18.98
CA LYS A 12 -22.01 -52.05 18.75
C LYS A 12 -23.27 -52.39 19.55
N SER A 13 -23.37 -51.88 20.77
CA SER A 13 -24.50 -52.12 21.68
C SER A 13 -25.78 -51.35 21.28
N TYR A 14 -25.70 -50.39 20.37
CA TYR A 14 -26.85 -49.63 19.89
C TYR A 14 -27.52 -50.41 18.76
N VAL A 15 -28.48 -51.24 19.14
CA VAL A 15 -29.20 -52.18 18.26
C VAL A 15 -30.69 -51.81 18.22
N TYR A 16 -31.32 -51.97 17.06
CA TYR A 16 -32.76 -51.90 16.86
C TYR A 16 -33.17 -53.08 15.97
N GLU A 17 -34.16 -53.86 16.39
CA GLU A 17 -34.63 -55.07 15.67
C GLU A 17 -33.47 -56.02 15.27
N ASN A 18 -32.57 -56.30 16.22
CA ASN A 18 -31.40 -57.18 16.05
C ASN A 18 -30.35 -56.72 15.02
N GLN A 19 -30.41 -55.47 14.55
CA GLN A 19 -29.40 -54.86 13.68
C GLN A 19 -28.78 -53.62 14.34
N ASN A 20 -27.49 -53.36 14.07
CA ASN A 20 -26.87 -52.13 14.55
C ASN A 20 -27.55 -50.92 13.91
N ILE A 21 -27.83 -49.86 14.67
CA ILE A 21 -28.61 -48.72 14.14
C ILE A 21 -27.96 -48.07 12.91
N PHE A 22 -26.63 -48.15 12.76
CA PHE A 22 -25.92 -47.61 11.62
C PHE A 22 -26.09 -48.44 10.34
N ASP A 23 -26.57 -49.69 10.42
CA ASP A 23 -26.87 -50.50 9.24
C ASP A 23 -28.24 -50.17 8.62
N LEU A 24 -29.07 -49.39 9.32
CA LEU A 24 -30.41 -49.01 8.88
C LEU A 24 -30.37 -47.93 7.78
N SER A 25 -31.53 -47.67 7.16
CA SER A 25 -31.70 -46.53 6.25
C SER A 25 -31.43 -45.21 6.98
N PHE A 26 -31.03 -44.18 6.23
CA PHE A 26 -30.71 -42.87 6.82
C PHE A 26 -31.89 -42.32 7.62
N ASP A 27 -33.12 -42.41 7.10
CA ASP A 27 -34.33 -41.93 7.78
C ASP A 27 -34.57 -42.64 9.10
N MET A 28 -34.39 -43.97 9.12
CA MET A 28 -34.60 -44.78 10.32
C MET A 28 -33.50 -44.54 11.36
N LEU A 29 -32.25 -44.39 10.91
CA LEU A 29 -31.12 -44.01 11.75
C LEU A 29 -31.36 -42.64 12.41
N ILE A 30 -31.77 -41.63 11.63
CA ILE A 30 -32.07 -40.29 12.14
C ILE A 30 -33.21 -40.34 13.16
N LYS A 31 -34.29 -41.04 12.84
CA LYS A 31 -35.42 -41.21 13.76
C LYS A 31 -34.95 -41.77 15.10
N LEU A 32 -34.18 -42.86 15.09
CA LEU A 32 -33.66 -43.48 16.31
C LEU A 32 -32.69 -42.58 17.09
N ILE A 33 -31.82 -41.85 16.41
CA ILE A 33 -30.92 -40.87 17.06
C ILE A 33 -31.74 -39.80 17.78
N PHE A 34 -32.73 -39.20 17.13
CA PHE A 34 -33.48 -38.09 17.72
C PHE A 34 -34.57 -38.51 18.72
N ASP A 35 -35.11 -39.72 18.60
CA ASP A 35 -36.19 -40.20 19.48
C ASP A 35 -35.65 -40.97 20.68
N LYS A 36 -34.57 -41.76 20.51
CA LYS A 36 -34.10 -42.70 21.53
C LYS A 36 -32.65 -42.47 21.98
N TYR A 37 -31.76 -42.04 21.08
CA TYR A 37 -30.32 -41.99 21.33
C TYR A 37 -29.74 -40.59 21.13
N GLN A 38 -30.34 -39.58 21.78
CA GLN A 38 -29.96 -38.17 21.62
C GLN A 38 -28.55 -37.88 22.14
N ASP A 39 -28.05 -38.70 23.07
CA ASP A 39 -26.69 -38.66 23.62
C ASP A 39 -25.62 -38.77 22.52
N LEU A 40 -25.91 -39.52 21.45
CA LEU A 40 -25.01 -39.69 20.31
C LEU A 40 -24.73 -38.39 19.57
N LEU A 41 -25.61 -37.37 19.66
CA LEU A 41 -25.39 -36.07 19.02
C LEU A 41 -24.24 -35.25 19.63
N ASN A 42 -23.59 -35.76 20.67
CA ASN A 42 -22.35 -35.22 21.23
C ASN A 42 -21.08 -35.83 20.58
N ASP A 43 -21.23 -36.87 19.76
CA ASP A 43 -20.11 -37.53 19.10
C ASP A 43 -19.67 -36.80 17.83
N THR A 44 -18.39 -36.44 17.77
CA THR A 44 -17.85 -35.65 16.65
C THR A 44 -17.76 -36.42 15.34
N ILE A 45 -17.62 -37.75 15.38
CA ILE A 45 -17.57 -38.61 14.20
C ILE A 45 -18.98 -38.77 13.64
N LEU A 46 -19.99 -38.94 14.49
CA LEU A 46 -21.40 -38.96 14.09
C LEU A 46 -21.78 -37.64 13.44
N ILE A 47 -21.48 -36.51 14.09
CA ILE A 47 -21.76 -35.18 13.54
C ILE A 47 -21.09 -34.99 12.18
N SER A 48 -19.86 -35.49 12.01
CA SER A 48 -19.15 -35.49 10.73
C SER A 48 -19.84 -36.35 9.66
N TYR A 49 -20.36 -37.53 10.04
CA TYR A 49 -21.14 -38.39 9.16
C TYR A 49 -22.49 -37.77 8.76
N LEU A 50 -23.19 -37.13 9.70
CA LEU A 50 -24.43 -36.42 9.42
C LEU A 50 -24.21 -35.25 8.46
N TYR A 51 -23.11 -34.50 8.63
CA TYR A 51 -22.75 -33.40 7.74
C TYR A 51 -22.38 -33.89 6.32
N ASP A 52 -21.65 -35.00 6.19
CA ASP A 52 -21.36 -35.58 4.86
C ASP A 52 -22.63 -35.97 4.09
N ASN A 53 -23.71 -36.30 4.82
CA ASN A 53 -25.00 -36.71 4.28
C ASN A 53 -26.07 -35.60 4.36
N ILE A 54 -25.65 -34.33 4.41
CA ILE A 54 -26.55 -33.19 4.65
C ILE A 54 -27.68 -33.07 3.62
N SER A 55 -27.47 -33.52 2.38
CA SER A 55 -28.49 -33.52 1.31
C SER A 55 -29.70 -34.40 1.66
N ASN A 56 -29.50 -35.44 2.45
CA ASN A 56 -30.56 -36.39 2.80
C ASN A 56 -31.51 -35.81 3.86
N PHE A 57 -31.16 -34.67 4.47
CA PHE A 57 -32.06 -33.96 5.40
C PHE A 57 -33.17 -33.16 4.72
N ILE A 58 -33.25 -33.15 3.39
CA ILE A 58 -34.34 -32.47 2.67
C ILE A 58 -35.70 -33.09 3.02
N ASP A 59 -35.79 -34.42 3.01
CA ASP A 59 -37.04 -35.18 3.15
C ASP A 59 -37.36 -35.62 4.59
N ILE A 60 -36.50 -35.24 5.54
CA ILE A 60 -36.64 -35.61 6.95
C ILE A 60 -37.70 -34.76 7.64
N ASN A 61 -38.25 -35.23 8.77
CA ASN A 61 -39.19 -34.46 9.59
C ASN A 61 -38.58 -33.12 10.07
N ASP A 62 -39.35 -32.03 9.96
CA ASP A 62 -38.93 -30.68 10.36
C ASP A 62 -38.45 -30.61 11.83
N SER A 63 -39.06 -31.37 12.74
CA SER A 63 -38.63 -31.41 14.15
C SER A 63 -37.19 -31.89 14.32
N TYR A 64 -36.73 -32.83 13.48
CA TYR A 64 -35.35 -33.32 13.49
C TYR A 64 -34.40 -32.30 12.86
N LYS A 65 -34.79 -31.64 11.76
CA LYS A 65 -34.02 -30.54 11.16
C LYS A 65 -33.78 -29.43 12.19
N ILE A 66 -34.81 -29.03 12.92
CA ILE A 66 -34.75 -27.98 13.96
C ILE A 66 -33.80 -28.40 15.09
N LYS A 67 -33.91 -29.63 15.60
CA LYS A 67 -33.01 -30.16 16.63
C LYS A 67 -31.56 -30.19 16.14
N LEU A 68 -31.32 -30.59 14.90
CA LEU A 68 -29.99 -30.63 14.29
C LEU A 68 -29.38 -29.22 14.13
N LEU A 69 -30.15 -28.26 13.62
CA LEU A 69 -29.73 -26.86 13.50
C LEU A 69 -29.60 -26.16 14.86
N SER A 70 -30.08 -26.77 15.94
CA SER A 70 -29.84 -26.32 17.32
C SER A 70 -28.59 -26.94 17.94
N ASN A 71 -28.00 -27.98 17.31
CA ASN A 71 -26.81 -28.66 17.81
C ASN A 71 -25.54 -27.86 17.49
N SER A 72 -24.77 -27.51 18.53
CA SER A 72 -23.58 -26.67 18.38
C SER A 72 -22.43 -27.33 17.62
N LEU A 73 -22.26 -28.66 17.74
CA LEU A 73 -21.21 -29.40 17.03
C LEU A 73 -21.53 -29.48 15.53
N PHE A 74 -22.81 -29.69 15.19
CA PHE A 74 -23.26 -29.69 13.80
C PHE A 74 -23.10 -28.32 13.16
N LEU A 75 -23.55 -27.25 13.83
CA LEU A 75 -23.40 -25.89 13.33
C LEU A 75 -21.93 -25.49 13.11
N LYS A 76 -20.98 -26.01 13.90
CA LYS A 76 -19.54 -25.77 13.69
C LYS A 76 -19.04 -26.30 12.34
N LYS A 77 -19.68 -27.34 11.79
CA LYS A 77 -19.37 -27.92 10.47
C LYS A 77 -20.06 -27.17 9.32
N CYS A 78 -21.27 -26.65 9.54
CA CYS A 78 -22.05 -25.98 8.50
C CYS A 78 -21.51 -24.59 8.12
N LYS A 79 -21.49 -24.33 6.80
CA LYS A 79 -21.40 -23.00 6.21
C LYS A 79 -22.80 -22.36 6.13
N GLY A 80 -22.87 -21.05 5.91
CA GLY A 80 -24.16 -20.33 5.80
C GLY A 80 -25.09 -20.94 4.76
N LYS A 81 -24.57 -21.27 3.57
CA LYS A 81 -25.33 -21.91 2.48
C LYS A 81 -25.98 -23.24 2.90
N ASP A 82 -25.32 -24.02 3.75
CA ASP A 82 -25.78 -25.33 4.17
C ASP A 82 -27.00 -25.20 5.09
N ILE A 83 -26.96 -24.19 5.98
CA ILE A 83 -28.07 -23.84 6.86
C ILE A 83 -29.28 -23.35 6.05
N VAL A 84 -29.03 -22.47 5.06
CA VAL A 84 -30.09 -21.93 4.19
C VAL A 84 -30.77 -23.05 3.40
N ASN A 85 -30.01 -24.01 2.86
CA ASN A 85 -30.57 -25.14 2.12
C ASN A 85 -31.51 -25.99 2.99
N ILE A 86 -31.15 -26.27 4.25
CA ILE A 86 -32.04 -26.99 5.18
C ILE A 86 -33.26 -26.11 5.53
N LEU A 87 -33.05 -24.81 5.75
CA LEU A 87 -34.12 -23.89 6.11
C LEU A 87 -35.20 -23.76 5.02
N LEU A 88 -34.81 -23.86 3.75
CA LEU A 88 -35.72 -23.85 2.61
C LEU A 88 -36.67 -25.06 2.56
N THR A 89 -36.34 -26.17 3.22
CA THR A 89 -37.16 -27.39 3.24
C THR A 89 -38.07 -27.50 4.46
N ILE A 90 -37.98 -26.56 5.40
CA ILE A 90 -38.88 -26.47 6.54
C ILE A 90 -40.20 -25.86 6.06
N ASN A 91 -41.34 -26.42 6.46
CA ASN A 91 -42.64 -25.91 6.02
C ASN A 91 -43.17 -24.79 6.93
N ASN A 92 -42.91 -24.88 8.24
CA ASN A 92 -43.45 -23.93 9.20
C ASN A 92 -42.65 -22.61 9.24
N ASP A 93 -43.32 -21.49 8.98
CA ASP A 93 -42.70 -20.15 8.97
C ASP A 93 -42.16 -19.72 10.35
N GLU A 94 -42.85 -20.04 11.45
CA GLU A 94 -42.39 -19.70 12.80
C GLU A 94 -41.08 -20.40 13.15
N ASP A 95 -40.93 -21.65 12.73
CA ASP A 95 -39.72 -22.42 12.99
C ASP A 95 -38.54 -21.89 12.16
N LYS A 96 -38.77 -21.50 10.90
CA LYS A 96 -37.77 -20.76 10.10
C LYS A 96 -37.32 -19.48 10.82
N ILE A 97 -38.27 -18.68 11.33
CA ILE A 97 -37.97 -17.43 12.06
C ILE A 97 -37.14 -17.72 13.31
N LYS A 98 -37.53 -18.72 14.11
CA LYS A 98 -36.78 -19.12 15.32
C LYS A 98 -35.35 -19.55 14.99
N ILE A 99 -35.15 -20.29 13.90
CA ILE A 99 -33.82 -20.72 13.46
C ILE A 99 -32.97 -19.51 13.05
N LEU A 100 -33.51 -18.60 12.24
CA LEU A 100 -32.79 -17.41 11.76
C LEU A 100 -32.38 -16.48 12.92
N LEU A 101 -33.16 -16.43 13.99
CA LEU A 101 -32.89 -15.64 15.19
C LEU A 101 -32.07 -16.39 16.25
N ASN A 102 -31.71 -17.66 16.01
CA ASN A 102 -30.91 -18.43 16.96
C ASN A 102 -29.49 -17.84 17.07
N LYS A 103 -29.01 -17.63 18.30
CA LYS A 103 -27.69 -17.01 18.58
C LYS A 103 -26.49 -17.68 17.91
N ASN A 104 -26.57 -18.97 17.59
CA ASN A 104 -25.50 -19.73 16.95
C ASN A 104 -25.61 -19.74 15.41
N VAL A 105 -26.83 -19.51 14.89
CA VAL A 105 -27.14 -19.48 13.45
C VAL A 105 -27.03 -18.06 12.90
N TYR A 106 -27.58 -17.09 13.64
CA TYR A 106 -27.62 -15.69 13.26
C TYR A 106 -26.26 -15.15 12.78
N PRO A 107 -25.13 -15.33 13.50
CA PRO A 107 -23.84 -14.84 13.03
C PRO A 107 -23.37 -15.51 11.72
N ARG A 108 -23.74 -16.78 11.51
CA ARG A 108 -23.33 -17.55 10.32
C ARG A 108 -24.08 -17.12 9.06
N ILE A 109 -25.30 -16.61 9.22
CA ILE A 109 -26.14 -16.12 8.13
C ILE A 109 -25.95 -14.62 7.90
N PHE A 110 -25.87 -13.83 8.97
CA PHE A 110 -25.93 -12.36 8.89
C PHE A 110 -24.59 -11.64 9.19
N ASN A 111 -23.62 -12.27 9.87
CA ASN A 111 -22.34 -11.59 10.22
C ASN A 111 -21.16 -11.98 9.30
N ASN A 112 -21.25 -13.09 8.58
CA ASN A 112 -20.10 -13.71 7.90
C ASN A 112 -19.78 -13.18 6.50
N HIS A 113 -20.26 -12.01 6.10
CA HIS A 113 -20.01 -11.49 4.76
C HIS A 113 -19.61 -10.02 4.71
N PHE A 114 -18.53 -9.78 3.96
CA PHE A 114 -18.17 -8.48 3.40
C PHE A 114 -19.36 -7.94 2.60
N LEU A 115 -19.84 -6.76 2.99
CA LEU A 115 -20.58 -5.79 2.16
C LEU A 115 -21.79 -6.32 1.37
N VAL A 116 -23.02 -5.97 1.79
CA VAL A 116 -24.13 -5.48 0.94
C VAL A 116 -24.65 -6.33 -0.27
N PHE A 117 -23.95 -7.36 -0.75
CA PHE A 117 -24.20 -8.00 -2.03
C PHE A 117 -24.85 -9.38 -1.91
N ASP A 118 -24.73 -10.05 -0.76
CA ASP A 118 -25.37 -11.33 -0.53
C ASP A 118 -26.87 -11.19 -0.27
N THR A 119 -27.65 -12.03 -0.93
CA THR A 119 -29.10 -12.11 -0.80
C THR A 119 -29.49 -13.39 -0.10
N LEU A 120 -30.39 -13.32 0.87
CA LEU A 120 -30.95 -14.50 1.51
C LEU A 120 -32.33 -14.80 0.92
N LYS A 121 -32.38 -15.78 0.02
CA LYS A 121 -33.66 -16.30 -0.48
C LYS A 121 -34.31 -17.13 0.62
N ILE A 122 -35.36 -16.60 1.23
CA ILE A 122 -36.25 -17.33 2.12
C ILE A 122 -37.63 -17.27 1.48
N ASN A 123 -38.30 -18.41 1.41
CA ASN A 123 -39.70 -18.50 1.00
C ASN A 123 -40.53 -18.75 2.25
N PHE A 124 -41.26 -17.72 2.70
CA PHE A 124 -42.30 -17.87 3.70
C PHE A 124 -43.63 -18.16 3.01
N ASN A 125 -44.48 -18.95 3.66
CA ASN A 125 -45.82 -19.26 3.16
C ASN A 125 -46.79 -18.08 3.39
N ASN A 126 -46.52 -17.22 4.37
CA ASN A 126 -47.30 -16.01 4.67
C ASN A 126 -46.41 -14.75 4.58
N ASP A 127 -46.88 -13.73 3.85
CA ASP A 127 -46.24 -12.40 3.76
C ASP A 127 -45.94 -11.79 5.14
N GLU A 128 -46.83 -11.95 6.12
CA GLU A 128 -46.68 -11.41 7.47
C GLU A 128 -45.45 -11.98 8.21
N SER A 129 -45.03 -13.19 7.85
CA SER A 129 -43.82 -13.83 8.39
C SER A 129 -42.56 -13.03 8.08
N TYR A 130 -42.49 -12.38 6.91
CA TYR A 130 -41.38 -11.47 6.59
C TYR A 130 -41.37 -10.27 7.55
N ILE A 131 -42.51 -9.65 7.78
CA ILE A 131 -42.63 -8.49 8.69
C ILE A 131 -42.22 -8.89 10.11
N LYS A 132 -42.71 -10.04 10.58
CA LYS A 132 -42.39 -10.60 11.90
C LYS A 132 -40.88 -10.85 12.07
N LEU A 133 -40.22 -11.40 11.06
CA LEU A 133 -38.76 -11.57 11.07
C LEU A 133 -38.05 -10.21 11.07
N LEU A 134 -38.40 -9.34 10.14
CA LEU A 134 -37.71 -8.08 9.90
C LEU A 134 -37.77 -7.16 11.12
N ASN A 135 -38.90 -7.07 11.83
CA ASN A 135 -39.03 -6.26 13.04
C ASN A 135 -38.10 -6.70 14.18
N LYS A 136 -37.59 -7.94 14.15
CA LYS A 136 -36.62 -8.47 15.12
C LYS A 136 -35.16 -8.36 14.65
N LEU A 137 -34.92 -7.96 13.41
CA LEU A 137 -33.60 -7.85 12.81
C LEU A 137 -33.06 -6.41 12.86
N PRO A 138 -31.75 -6.21 13.03
CA PRO A 138 -31.13 -4.90 12.81
C PRO A 138 -31.14 -4.53 11.31
N SER A 139 -31.00 -3.24 10.99
CA SER A 139 -31.06 -2.71 9.61
C SER A 139 -30.16 -3.47 8.62
N LYS A 140 -28.95 -3.84 9.03
CA LYS A 140 -27.98 -4.60 8.22
C LYS A 140 -28.44 -6.03 7.88
N ALA A 141 -29.27 -6.66 8.71
CA ALA A 141 -29.82 -7.98 8.42
C ALA A 141 -31.14 -7.87 7.64
N LYS A 142 -31.93 -6.81 7.86
CA LYS A 142 -33.15 -6.54 7.09
C LYS A 142 -32.88 -6.47 5.58
N ILE A 143 -31.82 -5.77 5.16
CA ILE A 143 -31.45 -5.63 3.74
C ILE A 143 -31.15 -6.98 3.08
N ILE A 144 -30.51 -7.92 3.78
CA ILE A 144 -30.13 -9.24 3.24
C ILE A 144 -31.39 -10.05 2.89
N VAL A 145 -32.41 -10.00 3.75
CA VAL A 145 -33.72 -10.64 3.53
C VAL A 145 -34.47 -9.94 2.40
N LEU A 146 -34.63 -8.61 2.48
CA LEU A 146 -35.41 -7.84 1.50
C LEU A 146 -34.84 -7.94 0.09
N LYS A 147 -33.51 -7.97 -0.07
CA LYS A 147 -32.86 -8.17 -1.38
C LYS A 147 -33.03 -9.56 -1.96
N GLY A 148 -33.43 -10.56 -1.15
CA GLY A 148 -33.68 -11.92 -1.57
C GLY A 148 -35.11 -12.19 -2.04
N ILE A 149 -36.03 -11.22 -1.87
CA ILE A 149 -37.40 -11.32 -2.35
C ILE A 149 -37.44 -10.84 -3.80
N GLU A 150 -37.89 -11.71 -4.71
CA GLU A 150 -37.94 -11.40 -6.16
C GLU A 150 -39.15 -10.53 -6.53
N ASN A 151 -40.26 -10.65 -5.79
CA ASN A 151 -41.46 -9.85 -6.03
C ASN A 151 -41.31 -8.44 -5.44
N GLU A 152 -41.09 -7.45 -6.31
CA GLU A 152 -40.91 -6.04 -5.92
C GLU A 152 -42.14 -5.45 -5.20
N ASP A 153 -43.36 -5.82 -5.60
CA ASP A 153 -44.59 -5.30 -4.98
C ASP A 153 -44.77 -5.81 -3.55
N LEU A 154 -44.36 -7.06 -3.29
CA LEU A 154 -44.28 -7.59 -1.94
C LEU A 154 -43.26 -6.82 -1.09
N VAL A 155 -42.09 -6.51 -1.64
CA VAL A 155 -41.08 -5.68 -0.95
C VAL A 155 -41.64 -4.31 -0.63
N VAL A 156 -42.35 -3.65 -1.56
CA VAL A 156 -43.03 -2.36 -1.32
C VAL A 156 -44.05 -2.48 -0.18
N LYS A 157 -44.89 -3.52 -0.18
CA LYS A 157 -45.89 -3.78 0.88
C LYS A 157 -45.22 -3.96 2.25
N ILE A 158 -44.08 -4.66 2.30
CA ILE A 158 -43.30 -4.88 3.52
C ILE A 158 -42.63 -3.57 3.99
N LEU A 159 -41.99 -2.81 3.10
CA LEU A 159 -41.32 -1.54 3.40
C LEU A 159 -42.27 -0.47 3.99
N LYS A 160 -43.56 -0.54 3.69
CA LYS A 160 -44.58 0.34 4.28
C LYS A 160 -44.90 -0.01 5.75
N GLN A 161 -44.62 -1.23 6.19
CA GLN A 161 -45.04 -1.77 7.48
C GLN A 161 -43.89 -2.07 8.44
N VAL A 162 -42.67 -2.19 7.94
CA VAL A 162 -41.48 -2.48 8.76
C VAL A 162 -40.93 -1.20 9.37
N ASP A 163 -40.67 -1.25 10.68
CA ASP A 163 -40.10 -0.12 11.42
C ASP A 163 -38.67 0.17 10.96
N THR A 164 -38.33 1.46 10.85
CA THR A 164 -36.96 2.00 10.79
C THR A 164 -35.97 1.22 9.91
N ILE A 165 -35.87 1.60 8.64
CA ILE A 165 -34.79 1.21 7.73
C ILE A 165 -33.90 2.43 7.53
N LYS A 166 -32.60 2.24 7.75
CA LYS A 166 -31.61 3.29 7.52
C LYS A 166 -31.57 3.64 6.03
N GLU A 167 -31.29 4.90 5.77
CA GLU A 167 -31.42 5.50 4.44
C GLU A 167 -30.58 4.80 3.36
N MET A 168 -29.33 4.48 3.68
CA MET A 168 -28.41 3.76 2.77
C MET A 168 -28.97 2.39 2.38
N GLU A 169 -29.49 1.64 3.36
CA GLU A 169 -30.09 0.33 3.14
C GLU A 169 -31.36 0.42 2.28
N LEU A 170 -32.18 1.46 2.50
CA LEU A 170 -33.34 1.72 1.65
C LEU A 170 -32.92 2.00 0.20
N MET A 171 -31.96 2.89 -0.03
CA MET A 171 -31.41 3.16 -1.37
C MET A 171 -30.95 1.87 -2.07
N LEU A 172 -30.22 1.01 -1.36
CA LEU A 172 -29.69 -0.24 -1.92
C LEU A 172 -30.78 -1.26 -2.30
N ILE A 173 -31.95 -1.18 -1.68
CA ILE A 173 -33.14 -1.96 -2.05
C ILE A 173 -33.79 -1.34 -3.28
N LEU A 174 -34.10 -0.04 -3.24
CA LEU A 174 -34.79 0.67 -4.32
C LEU A 174 -34.02 0.60 -5.65
N ARG A 175 -32.69 0.70 -5.61
CA ARG A 175 -31.83 0.59 -6.80
C ARG A 175 -32.03 -0.71 -7.60
N LYS A 176 -32.38 -1.80 -6.91
CA LYS A 176 -32.60 -3.12 -7.53
C LYS A 176 -33.94 -3.24 -8.25
N PHE A 177 -34.92 -2.40 -7.92
CA PHE A 177 -36.21 -2.46 -8.59
C PHE A 177 -36.04 -2.21 -10.09
N ASN A 178 -36.85 -2.88 -10.89
CA ASN A 178 -36.95 -2.64 -12.32
C ASN A 178 -38.06 -1.62 -12.60
N ASN A 179 -39.12 -1.62 -11.79
CA ASN A 179 -40.22 -0.69 -11.93
C ASN A 179 -39.86 0.70 -11.36
N SER A 180 -39.77 1.70 -12.23
CA SER A 180 -39.44 3.09 -11.84
C SER A 180 -40.43 3.70 -10.85
N ASN A 181 -41.72 3.36 -10.89
CA ASN A 181 -42.69 3.87 -9.91
C ASN A 181 -42.38 3.34 -8.51
N ASN A 182 -42.02 2.05 -8.39
CA ASN A 182 -41.62 1.45 -7.13
C ASN A 182 -40.34 2.07 -6.56
N LYS A 183 -39.40 2.50 -7.43
CA LYS A 183 -38.20 3.24 -7.01
C LYS A 183 -38.53 4.58 -6.36
N LEU A 184 -39.43 5.33 -7.00
CA LEU A 184 -39.73 6.70 -6.65
C LEU A 184 -40.70 6.83 -5.47
N LEU A 185 -41.48 5.78 -5.20
CA LEU A 185 -42.44 5.67 -4.10
C LEU A 185 -41.90 6.01 -2.70
N PHE A 186 -40.58 5.89 -2.49
CA PHE A 186 -39.92 6.13 -1.21
C PHE A 186 -38.80 7.17 -1.31
N LEU A 187 -38.76 7.97 -2.38
CA LEU A 187 -37.71 8.96 -2.60
C LEU A 187 -37.72 10.06 -1.52
N ASP A 188 -38.91 10.41 -1.03
CA ASP A 188 -39.15 11.37 0.06
C ASP A 188 -38.56 10.93 1.41
N LYS A 189 -38.30 9.64 1.58
CA LYS A 189 -37.62 9.08 2.76
C LYS A 189 -36.09 9.18 2.69
N LEU A 190 -35.54 9.62 1.57
CA LEU A 190 -34.11 9.86 1.40
C LEU A 190 -33.80 11.35 1.62
N THR A 191 -32.75 11.63 2.38
CA THR A 191 -32.27 12.99 2.68
C THR A 191 -30.87 13.24 2.15
N ASN A 192 -30.08 12.18 1.92
CA ASN A 192 -28.75 12.24 1.35
C ASN A 192 -28.84 12.50 -0.16
N PRO A 193 -28.28 13.62 -0.66
CA PRO A 193 -28.34 13.99 -2.08
C PRO A 193 -27.74 12.93 -3.02
N GLN A 194 -26.72 12.17 -2.58
CA GLN A 194 -26.12 11.11 -3.39
C GLN A 194 -27.10 9.96 -3.62
N TYR A 195 -27.80 9.53 -2.57
CA TYR A 195 -28.78 8.44 -2.66
C TYR A 195 -29.99 8.84 -3.50
N ILE A 196 -30.49 10.06 -3.32
CA ILE A 196 -31.54 10.64 -4.17
C ILE A 196 -31.10 10.62 -5.64
N SER A 197 -29.88 11.12 -5.92
CA SER A 197 -29.32 11.14 -7.28
C SER A 197 -29.24 9.74 -7.90
N GLU A 198 -28.77 8.76 -7.12
CA GLU A 198 -28.63 7.37 -7.56
C GLU A 198 -29.96 6.76 -7.95
N ILE A 199 -31.00 6.96 -7.14
CA ILE A 199 -32.33 6.43 -7.44
C ILE A 199 -32.92 7.07 -8.70
N ILE A 200 -32.85 8.40 -8.82
CA ILE A 200 -33.35 9.14 -10.00
C ILE A 200 -32.67 8.64 -11.28
N VAL A 201 -31.34 8.59 -11.31
CA VAL A 201 -30.60 8.14 -12.50
C VAL A 201 -30.87 6.66 -12.80
N SER A 202 -31.10 5.83 -11.77
CA SER A 202 -31.40 4.41 -11.95
C SER A 202 -32.77 4.14 -12.61
N THR A 203 -33.67 5.13 -12.70
CA THR A 203 -34.94 5.01 -13.44
C THR A 203 -34.73 4.83 -14.94
N LYS A 204 -33.57 5.28 -15.45
CA LYS A 204 -33.22 5.30 -16.89
C LYS A 204 -34.19 6.10 -17.77
N ASP A 205 -35.11 6.87 -17.18
CA ASP A 205 -36.01 7.75 -17.91
C ASP A 205 -35.35 9.12 -18.09
N LYS A 206 -34.90 9.42 -19.31
CA LYS A 206 -34.21 10.67 -19.64
C LYS A 206 -35.03 11.91 -19.32
N ASN A 207 -36.34 11.89 -19.58
CA ASN A 207 -37.21 13.05 -19.34
C ASN A 207 -37.37 13.29 -17.84
N TYR A 208 -37.51 12.22 -17.06
CA TYR A 208 -37.59 12.33 -15.61
C TYR A 208 -36.28 12.83 -15.01
N ILE A 209 -35.14 12.30 -15.45
CA ILE A 209 -33.82 12.73 -14.99
C ILE A 209 -33.59 14.21 -15.33
N GLN A 210 -33.93 14.64 -16.54
CA GLN A 210 -33.78 16.04 -16.97
C GLN A 210 -34.66 17.00 -16.16
N LYS A 211 -35.91 16.63 -15.87
CA LYS A 211 -36.81 17.43 -15.01
C LYS A 211 -36.29 17.58 -13.58
N ASN A 212 -35.50 16.62 -13.11
CA ASN A 212 -34.91 16.60 -11.77
C ASN A 212 -33.41 16.88 -11.80
N PHE A 213 -32.89 17.50 -12.86
CA PHE A 213 -31.45 17.67 -13.04
C PHE A 213 -30.81 18.47 -11.90
N ASP A 214 -31.49 19.52 -11.41
CA ASP A 214 -30.94 20.44 -10.42
C ASP A 214 -30.63 19.78 -9.07
N ILE A 215 -31.44 18.79 -8.67
CA ILE A 215 -31.26 18.06 -7.40
C ILE A 215 -30.19 16.97 -7.47
N LEU A 216 -29.68 16.65 -8.66
CA LEU A 216 -28.58 15.71 -8.82
C LEU A 216 -27.27 16.30 -8.30
N THR A 217 -26.49 15.47 -7.64
CA THR A 217 -25.09 15.79 -7.30
C THR A 217 -24.21 15.80 -8.56
N SER A 218 -23.09 16.53 -8.52
CA SER A 218 -22.24 16.81 -9.69
C SER A 218 -21.82 15.55 -10.46
N ASN A 219 -21.46 14.47 -9.76
CA ASN A 219 -21.06 13.21 -10.41
C ASN A 219 -22.20 12.58 -11.21
N TYR A 220 -23.43 12.61 -10.70
CA TYR A 220 -24.60 12.06 -11.39
C TYR A 220 -25.08 12.97 -12.52
N LYS A 221 -24.96 14.30 -12.35
CA LYS A 221 -25.16 15.27 -13.45
C LYS A 221 -24.24 14.92 -14.62
N LEU A 222 -22.94 14.82 -14.36
CA LEU A 222 -21.95 14.51 -15.40
C LEU A 222 -22.19 13.14 -16.03
N SER A 223 -22.49 12.11 -15.24
CA SER A 223 -22.80 10.76 -15.75
C SER A 223 -24.02 10.76 -16.65
N PHE A 224 -25.07 11.50 -16.29
CA PHE A 224 -26.26 11.64 -17.11
C PHE A 224 -25.93 12.36 -18.43
N LEU A 225 -25.26 13.51 -18.37
CA LEU A 225 -24.89 14.28 -19.56
C LEU A 225 -24.00 13.49 -20.53
N LYS A 226 -23.06 12.68 -20.02
CA LYS A 226 -22.23 11.77 -20.83
C LYS A 226 -23.04 10.69 -21.56
N SER A 227 -24.23 10.33 -21.06
CA SER A 227 -25.14 9.34 -21.67
C SER A 227 -26.02 9.91 -22.79
N LEU A 228 -26.03 11.24 -22.97
CA LEU A 228 -26.80 11.92 -24.00
C LEU A 228 -26.20 11.72 -25.40
N THR A 229 -27.00 12.00 -26.43
CA THR A 229 -26.51 12.06 -27.81
C THR A 229 -25.57 13.26 -27.99
N ASP A 230 -24.70 13.23 -28.99
CA ASP A 230 -23.75 14.33 -29.23
C ASP A 230 -24.47 15.67 -29.49
N LYS A 231 -25.62 15.64 -30.18
CA LYS A 231 -26.45 16.83 -30.40
C LYS A 231 -26.91 17.46 -29.09
N GLU A 232 -27.31 16.64 -28.12
CA GLU A 232 -27.72 17.11 -26.81
C GLU A 232 -26.52 17.57 -25.98
N LYS A 233 -25.39 16.86 -26.03
CA LYS A 233 -24.14 17.27 -25.34
C LYS A 233 -23.67 18.64 -25.80
N ILE A 234 -23.72 18.92 -27.11
CA ILE A 234 -23.33 20.21 -27.69
C ILE A 234 -24.06 21.37 -27.01
N TYR A 235 -25.37 21.25 -26.77
CA TYR A 235 -26.13 22.30 -26.09
C TYR A 235 -25.51 22.64 -24.72
N TYR A 236 -25.12 21.62 -23.93
CA TYR A 236 -24.49 21.85 -22.62
C TYR A 236 -23.06 22.38 -22.73
N ILE A 237 -22.28 21.90 -23.72
CA ILE A 237 -20.93 22.39 -23.99
C ILE A 237 -20.96 23.88 -24.34
N GLU A 238 -21.84 24.30 -25.25
CA GLU A 238 -21.97 25.70 -25.69
C GLU A 238 -22.48 26.63 -24.59
N ASN A 239 -23.22 26.09 -23.61
CA ASN A 239 -23.68 26.83 -22.43
C ASN A 239 -22.71 26.73 -21.22
N GLY A 240 -21.51 26.16 -21.41
CA GLY A 240 -20.46 26.13 -20.40
C GLY A 240 -20.63 25.09 -19.28
N PHE A 241 -21.54 24.12 -19.42
CA PHE A 241 -21.75 23.07 -18.42
C PHE A 241 -20.86 21.86 -18.68
N TYR A 242 -19.92 21.56 -17.76
CA TYR A 242 -18.98 20.42 -17.86
C TYR A 242 -18.31 20.31 -19.23
N ASN A 243 -17.94 21.45 -19.80
CA ASN A 243 -17.49 21.57 -21.19
C ASN A 243 -16.37 20.57 -21.52
N LEU A 244 -15.31 20.49 -20.71
CA LEU A 244 -14.14 19.66 -21.01
C LEU A 244 -14.47 18.15 -20.96
N GLU A 245 -15.17 17.69 -19.92
CA GLU A 245 -15.54 16.29 -19.77
C GLU A 245 -16.58 15.83 -20.78
N LEU A 246 -17.44 16.76 -21.24
CA LEU A 246 -18.41 16.47 -22.29
C LEU A 246 -17.77 16.44 -23.67
N ILE A 247 -16.86 17.37 -23.98
CA ILE A 247 -16.06 17.35 -25.22
C ILE A 247 -15.36 16.01 -25.33
N ALA A 248 -14.64 15.58 -24.28
CA ALA A 248 -13.96 14.28 -24.23
C ALA A 248 -14.88 13.05 -24.38
N SER A 249 -16.19 13.22 -24.20
CA SER A 249 -17.20 12.16 -24.28
C SER A 249 -18.01 12.14 -25.58
N LEU A 250 -17.72 13.04 -26.53
CA LEU A 250 -18.37 13.06 -27.85
C LEU A 250 -18.06 11.76 -28.61
N ASN A 251 -19.08 11.17 -29.22
CA ASN A 251 -18.93 9.94 -29.99
C ASN A 251 -18.41 10.23 -31.41
N SER A 252 -18.77 11.38 -31.97
CA SER A 252 -18.26 11.88 -33.25
C SER A 252 -16.85 12.44 -33.07
N ILE A 253 -15.90 11.81 -33.76
CA ILE A 253 -14.50 12.23 -33.80
C ILE A 253 -14.39 13.64 -34.39
N ASP A 254 -15.13 13.96 -35.46
CA ASP A 254 -15.10 15.29 -36.08
C ASP A 254 -15.56 16.39 -35.11
N LEU A 255 -16.62 16.13 -34.33
CA LEU A 255 -17.09 17.08 -33.32
C LEU A 255 -16.08 17.23 -32.18
N LEU A 256 -15.52 16.11 -31.70
CA LEU A 256 -14.46 16.14 -30.68
C LEU A 256 -13.30 17.03 -31.13
N PHE A 257 -12.78 16.85 -32.34
CA PHE A 257 -11.65 17.61 -32.87
C PHE A 257 -12.00 19.09 -33.02
N ARG A 258 -13.19 19.39 -33.57
CA ARG A 258 -13.68 20.77 -33.73
C ARG A 258 -13.74 21.52 -32.39
N TYR A 259 -14.32 20.90 -31.37
CA TYR A 259 -14.44 21.51 -30.05
C TYR A 259 -13.13 21.50 -29.25
N PHE A 260 -12.24 20.56 -29.52
CA PHE A 260 -10.92 20.54 -28.89
C PHE A 260 -10.05 21.71 -29.38
N ILE A 261 -10.01 21.97 -30.69
CA ILE A 261 -9.21 23.06 -31.28
C ILE A 261 -9.72 24.44 -30.85
N SER A 262 -11.01 24.57 -30.51
CA SER A 262 -11.56 25.84 -30.03
C SER A 262 -11.14 26.20 -28.60
N LEU A 263 -10.58 25.24 -27.84
CA LEU A 263 -9.99 25.49 -26.52
C LEU A 263 -8.70 26.28 -26.66
N LYS A 264 -8.56 27.36 -25.86
CA LYS A 264 -7.46 28.32 -26.00
C LYS A 264 -6.29 28.06 -25.07
N SER A 265 -6.51 27.30 -23.99
CA SER A 265 -5.48 27.00 -23.01
C SER A 265 -4.91 25.58 -23.15
N TYR A 266 -3.61 25.44 -22.92
CA TYR A 266 -2.94 24.15 -22.76
C TYR A 266 -3.61 23.29 -21.69
N ASP A 267 -3.99 23.87 -20.55
CA ASP A 267 -4.55 23.13 -19.42
C ASP A 267 -5.93 22.55 -19.77
N GLU A 268 -6.76 23.30 -20.50
CA GLU A 268 -8.08 22.83 -20.97
C GLU A 268 -7.93 21.66 -21.95
N GLN A 269 -7.02 21.80 -22.92
CA GLN A 269 -6.74 20.75 -23.91
C GLN A 269 -6.19 19.48 -23.23
N LYS A 270 -5.29 19.64 -22.25
CA LYS A 270 -4.74 18.53 -21.47
C LYS A 270 -5.85 17.77 -20.74
N VAL A 271 -6.78 18.47 -20.08
CA VAL A 271 -7.93 17.85 -19.38
C VAL A 271 -8.84 17.08 -20.35
N VAL A 272 -9.05 17.57 -21.58
CA VAL A 272 -9.80 16.80 -22.59
C VAL A 272 -9.06 15.51 -22.96
N ILE A 273 -7.76 15.60 -23.26
CA ILE A 273 -6.93 14.43 -23.61
C ILE A 273 -6.89 13.41 -22.45
N GLU A 274 -6.83 13.88 -21.20
CA GLU A 274 -6.93 13.05 -20.00
C GLU A 274 -8.20 12.19 -19.99
N ASN A 275 -9.34 12.80 -20.33
CA ASN A 275 -10.67 12.20 -20.22
C ASN A 275 -11.11 11.39 -21.45
N VAL A 276 -10.43 11.52 -22.59
CA VAL A 276 -10.68 10.70 -23.78
C VAL A 276 -10.31 9.25 -23.48
N LYS A 277 -11.13 8.29 -23.95
CA LYS A 277 -10.90 6.87 -23.67
C LYS A 277 -9.89 6.19 -24.60
N SER A 278 -9.91 6.52 -25.90
CA SER A 278 -9.02 5.91 -26.90
C SER A 278 -7.64 6.56 -26.87
N GLU A 279 -6.60 5.74 -26.75
CA GLU A 279 -5.21 6.19 -26.77
C GLU A 279 -4.82 6.78 -28.14
N GLU A 280 -5.37 6.23 -29.23
CA GLU A 280 -5.17 6.74 -30.60
C GLU A 280 -5.73 8.16 -30.74
N ILE A 281 -6.94 8.40 -30.24
CA ILE A 281 -7.56 9.73 -30.27
C ILE A 281 -6.75 10.71 -29.42
N LYS A 282 -6.26 10.31 -28.24
CA LYS A 282 -5.39 11.18 -27.42
C LYS A 282 -4.18 11.68 -28.19
N TYR A 283 -3.54 10.77 -28.94
CA TYR A 283 -2.37 11.09 -29.73
C TYR A 283 -2.70 12.00 -30.93
N GLU A 284 -3.80 11.75 -31.63
CA GLU A 284 -4.24 12.64 -32.71
C GLU A 284 -4.60 14.04 -32.21
N LEU A 285 -5.26 14.16 -31.05
CA LEU A 285 -5.54 15.46 -30.44
C LEU A 285 -4.25 16.20 -30.07
N PHE A 286 -3.24 15.49 -29.54
CA PHE A 286 -1.94 16.07 -29.26
C PHE A 286 -1.28 16.70 -30.49
N LYS A 287 -1.36 16.05 -31.67
CA LYS A 287 -0.81 16.59 -32.93
C LYS A 287 -1.44 17.92 -33.35
N LEU A 288 -2.65 18.22 -32.87
CA LEU A 288 -3.36 19.47 -33.16
C LEU A 288 -2.98 20.61 -32.20
N MET A 289 -2.26 20.32 -31.11
CA MET A 289 -1.91 21.33 -30.11
C MET A 289 -0.80 22.26 -30.63
N HIS A 290 -1.01 23.57 -30.48
CA HIS A 290 0.00 24.58 -30.79
C HIS A 290 0.75 24.98 -29.51
N LEU A 291 1.91 24.37 -29.27
CA LEU A 291 2.62 24.45 -28.00
C LEU A 291 3.98 25.13 -28.13
N SER A 292 4.40 25.81 -27.05
CA SER A 292 5.82 26.15 -26.85
C SER A 292 6.63 24.86 -26.68
N TYR A 293 7.95 24.93 -26.91
CA TYR A 293 8.82 23.77 -26.78
C TYR A 293 8.70 23.08 -25.41
N ASP A 294 8.69 23.86 -24.32
CA ASP A 294 8.60 23.30 -22.96
C ASP A 294 7.27 22.56 -22.73
N LYS A 295 6.15 23.12 -23.20
CA LYS A 295 4.83 22.48 -23.09
C LYS A 295 4.65 21.29 -24.01
N TYR A 296 5.28 21.32 -25.18
CA TYR A 296 5.34 20.20 -26.10
C TYR A 296 6.05 19.01 -25.45
N MET A 297 7.22 19.25 -24.83
CA MET A 297 7.97 18.22 -24.11
C MET A 297 7.19 17.69 -22.90
N GLU A 298 6.60 18.57 -22.08
CA GLU A 298 5.73 18.18 -20.95
C GLU A 298 4.61 17.24 -21.42
N MET A 299 3.96 17.57 -22.55
CA MET A 299 2.88 16.77 -23.09
C MET A 299 3.34 15.41 -23.63
N ILE A 300 4.51 15.34 -24.28
CA ILE A 300 5.08 14.05 -24.72
C ILE A 300 5.31 13.13 -23.52
N PHE A 301 5.94 13.62 -22.45
CA PHE A 301 6.18 12.81 -21.25
C PHE A 301 4.89 12.39 -20.58
N TYR A 302 3.92 13.30 -20.50
CA TYR A 302 2.59 12.97 -20.00
C TYR A 302 1.94 11.83 -20.80
N LEU A 303 1.95 11.91 -22.14
CA LEU A 303 1.40 10.87 -23.00
C LEU A 303 2.15 9.55 -22.87
N LEU A 304 3.48 9.57 -22.79
CA LEU A 304 4.30 8.37 -22.54
C LEU A 304 3.99 7.72 -21.19
N LYS A 305 3.44 8.45 -20.21
CA LYS A 305 3.01 7.88 -18.93
C LYS A 305 1.63 7.20 -19.00
N ILE A 306 0.73 7.73 -19.83
CA ILE A 306 -0.69 7.29 -19.86
C ILE A 306 -1.06 6.42 -21.06
N ILE A 307 -0.25 6.38 -22.12
CA ILE A 307 -0.46 5.57 -23.32
C ILE A 307 0.37 4.29 -23.24
N ASN A 308 -0.29 3.14 -23.44
CA ASN A 308 0.33 1.83 -23.47
C ASN A 308 0.57 1.31 -24.90
N ASN A 309 -0.12 1.85 -25.91
CA ASN A 309 0.03 1.48 -27.32
C ASN A 309 1.48 1.66 -27.79
N LYS A 310 2.15 0.53 -28.10
CA LYS A 310 3.58 0.49 -28.44
C LYS A 310 3.96 1.36 -29.64
N ASN A 311 3.13 1.41 -30.69
CA ASN A 311 3.46 2.18 -31.89
C ASN A 311 3.42 3.69 -31.61
N ILE A 312 2.38 4.14 -30.90
CA ILE A 312 2.26 5.54 -30.48
C ILE A 312 3.44 5.94 -29.57
N ARG A 313 3.80 5.08 -28.62
CA ARG A 313 4.96 5.30 -27.74
C ARG A 313 6.27 5.44 -28.52
N LEU A 314 6.48 4.61 -29.55
CA LEU A 314 7.66 4.71 -30.43
C LEU A 314 7.67 6.03 -31.19
N GLU A 315 6.53 6.46 -31.73
CA GLU A 315 6.41 7.76 -32.40
C GLU A 315 6.68 8.91 -31.42
N LEU A 316 6.04 8.94 -30.26
CA LEU A 316 6.27 9.94 -29.21
C LEU A 316 7.74 10.00 -28.79
N THR A 317 8.38 8.85 -28.63
CA THR A 317 9.81 8.76 -28.29
C THR A 317 10.69 9.27 -29.43
N SER A 318 10.29 9.05 -30.69
CA SER A 318 11.04 9.53 -31.87
C SER A 318 11.08 11.06 -31.97
N LEU A 319 10.03 11.74 -31.47
CA LEU A 319 9.93 13.20 -31.43
C LEU A 319 10.92 13.85 -30.45
N LEU A 320 11.49 13.07 -29.53
CA LEU A 320 12.50 13.53 -28.60
C LEU A 320 13.86 13.60 -29.33
N ASN A 321 14.66 14.63 -29.09
CA ASN A 321 15.98 14.76 -29.74
C ASN A 321 17.16 14.36 -28.83
N ASP A 322 16.90 13.96 -27.59
CA ASP A 322 17.94 13.63 -26.62
C ASP A 322 18.12 12.11 -26.45
N LYS A 323 19.37 11.63 -26.62
CA LYS A 323 19.72 10.21 -26.54
C LYS A 323 19.53 9.66 -25.12
N GLY A 324 19.82 10.44 -24.09
CA GLY A 324 19.70 10.02 -22.69
C GLY A 324 18.26 9.88 -22.25
N ILE A 325 17.39 10.82 -22.67
CA ILE A 325 15.94 10.70 -22.45
C ILE A 325 15.38 9.46 -23.14
N LYS A 326 15.77 9.21 -24.41
CA LYS A 326 15.36 7.99 -25.13
C LYS A 326 15.81 6.73 -24.41
N LYS A 327 17.06 6.69 -23.91
CA LYS A 327 17.56 5.56 -23.12
C LYS A 327 16.74 5.39 -21.83
N ALA A 328 16.41 6.47 -21.11
CA ALA A 328 15.60 6.39 -19.90
C ALA A 328 14.19 5.82 -20.17
N ILE A 329 13.52 6.28 -21.23
CA ILE A 329 12.22 5.74 -21.64
C ILE A 329 12.33 4.25 -21.96
N ALA A 330 13.32 3.86 -22.76
CA ALA A 330 13.54 2.46 -23.13
C ALA A 330 13.86 1.58 -21.90
N SER A 331 14.55 2.11 -20.89
CA SER A 331 14.87 1.39 -19.65
C SER A 331 13.62 0.95 -18.88
N ASN A 332 12.53 1.73 -18.95
CA ASN A 332 11.26 1.43 -18.29
C ASN A 332 10.49 0.29 -18.99
N GLU A 333 10.86 -0.06 -20.22
CA GLU A 333 10.25 -1.19 -20.95
C GLU A 333 11.09 -2.47 -20.86
N LYS A 334 12.27 -2.41 -20.24
CA LYS A 334 13.23 -3.52 -20.16
C LYS A 334 13.43 -4.02 -18.74
N ASN A 335 13.93 -5.25 -18.64
CA ASN A 335 14.43 -5.77 -17.38
C ASN A 335 15.85 -5.24 -17.15
N ILE A 336 16.07 -4.54 -16.02
CA ILE A 336 17.40 -4.02 -15.63
C ILE A 336 18.50 -5.10 -15.66
N LYS A 337 18.13 -6.38 -15.51
CA LYS A 337 19.05 -7.54 -15.61
C LYS A 337 19.86 -7.57 -16.90
N GLU A 338 19.35 -6.99 -17.98
CA GLU A 338 20.03 -6.96 -19.30
C GLU A 338 21.19 -5.96 -19.36
N ASP A 339 21.20 -4.95 -18.48
CA ASP A 339 22.18 -3.86 -18.48
C ASP A 339 23.15 -3.95 -17.28
N LEU A 340 23.14 -5.07 -16.55
CA LEU A 340 23.99 -5.24 -15.37
C LEU A 340 25.44 -5.48 -15.76
N THR A 341 26.33 -4.68 -15.22
CA THR A 341 27.79 -4.90 -15.30
C THR A 341 28.26 -5.73 -14.12
N GLU A 342 29.26 -6.61 -14.33
CA GLU A 342 29.92 -7.32 -13.24
C GLU A 342 30.60 -6.35 -12.27
N ILE A 343 30.54 -6.69 -10.97
CA ILE A 343 31.17 -5.93 -9.89
C ILE A 343 31.77 -6.91 -8.86
N GLU A 344 32.76 -6.43 -8.13
CA GLU A 344 33.25 -7.08 -6.93
C GLU A 344 32.55 -6.45 -5.72
N ILE A 345 31.88 -7.27 -4.91
CA ILE A 345 31.24 -6.82 -3.67
C ILE A 345 32.01 -7.30 -2.45
N ASN A 346 32.06 -6.49 -1.41
CA ASN A 346 32.60 -6.95 -0.12
C ASN A 346 31.65 -8.00 0.50
N PRO A 347 32.12 -9.22 0.82
CA PRO A 347 31.26 -10.31 1.28
C PRO A 347 30.78 -10.17 2.73
N HIS A 348 31.23 -9.15 3.47
CA HIS A 348 31.06 -9.07 4.93
C HIS A 348 30.01 -8.06 5.41
N VAL A 349 29.15 -7.54 4.52
CA VAL A 349 27.98 -6.74 4.91
C VAL A 349 26.83 -7.69 5.29
N ASP A 350 26.20 -7.46 6.44
CA ASP A 350 25.08 -8.28 6.92
C ASP A 350 23.89 -8.16 5.95
N PRO A 351 23.39 -9.27 5.37
CA PRO A 351 22.33 -9.25 4.38
C PRO A 351 20.98 -8.76 4.92
N ASN A 352 20.81 -8.66 6.25
CA ASN A 352 19.61 -8.11 6.87
C ASN A 352 19.58 -6.58 6.89
N ILE A 353 20.68 -5.91 6.51
CA ILE A 353 20.71 -4.46 6.38
C ILE A 353 20.06 -4.07 5.06
N THR A 354 18.97 -3.32 5.14
CA THR A 354 18.35 -2.65 4.01
C THR A 354 18.80 -1.20 3.93
N PHE A 355 18.88 -0.66 2.73
CA PHE A 355 19.19 0.75 2.52
C PHE A 355 18.49 1.32 1.28
N GLY A 356 18.46 2.64 1.18
CA GLY A 356 18.07 3.39 -0.01
C GLY A 356 18.99 4.59 -0.19
N VAL A 357 19.10 5.10 -1.41
CA VAL A 357 19.97 6.23 -1.76
C VAL A 357 19.17 7.34 -2.45
N GLU A 358 19.57 8.58 -2.19
CA GLU A 358 19.11 9.75 -2.94
C GLU A 358 20.33 10.33 -3.68
N LEU A 359 20.34 10.22 -5.02
CA LEU A 359 21.43 10.69 -5.87
C LEU A 359 21.11 12.10 -6.36
N GLU A 360 21.58 13.10 -5.64
CA GLU A 360 21.45 14.50 -6.04
C GLU A 360 22.45 14.86 -7.15
N CYS A 361 21.95 15.47 -8.22
CA CYS A 361 22.76 15.88 -9.36
C CYS A 361 22.13 17.06 -10.13
N SER A 362 22.86 17.59 -11.11
CA SER A 362 22.43 18.65 -12.02
C SER A 362 22.36 18.14 -13.44
N HIS A 363 21.32 18.55 -14.19
CA HIS A 363 21.21 18.26 -15.61
C HIS A 363 20.46 19.37 -16.37
N LYS A 364 20.93 19.76 -17.56
CA LYS A 364 20.31 20.83 -18.39
C LYS A 364 18.86 20.54 -18.80
N LEU A 365 18.46 19.26 -18.80
CA LEU A 365 17.11 18.77 -19.09
C LEU A 365 16.40 18.28 -17.82
N ASN A 366 16.70 18.85 -16.65
CA ASN A 366 16.12 18.40 -15.37
C ASN A 366 14.59 18.30 -15.41
N THR A 367 13.91 19.31 -15.93
CA THR A 367 12.44 19.33 -16.07
C THR A 367 11.92 18.15 -16.91
N SER A 368 12.66 17.75 -17.95
CA SER A 368 12.30 16.62 -18.81
C SER A 368 12.46 15.27 -18.09
N TYR A 369 13.55 15.09 -17.35
CA TYR A 369 13.74 13.87 -16.56
C TYR A 369 12.74 13.76 -15.40
N ILE A 370 12.46 14.87 -14.71
CA ILE A 370 11.42 14.93 -13.66
C ILE A 370 10.04 14.60 -14.26
N ALA A 371 9.71 15.15 -15.43
CA ALA A 371 8.45 14.86 -16.12
C ALA A 371 8.35 13.39 -16.57
N LEU A 372 9.46 12.76 -16.95
CA LEU A 372 9.51 11.32 -17.25
C LEU A 372 9.17 10.47 -16.00
N GLY A 373 9.56 10.93 -14.82
CA GLY A 373 9.16 10.39 -13.52
C GLY A 373 9.97 9.18 -13.05
N THR A 374 10.30 8.23 -13.93
CA THR A 374 11.05 7.01 -13.54
C THR A 374 12.17 6.60 -14.49
N LEU A 375 13.15 5.89 -13.93
CA LEU A 375 14.21 5.13 -14.59
C LEU A 375 14.13 3.67 -14.12
N TYR A 376 14.24 2.70 -15.03
CA TYR A 376 14.03 1.27 -14.76
C TYR A 376 12.79 0.94 -13.89
N ASN A 377 11.69 1.69 -14.09
CA ASN A 377 10.39 1.61 -13.43
C ASN A 377 10.32 1.97 -11.94
N ASN A 378 11.38 1.78 -11.17
CA ASN A 378 11.35 1.92 -9.70
C ASN A 378 12.39 2.88 -9.12
N TRP A 379 13.19 3.54 -9.96
CA TRP A 379 14.00 4.69 -9.56
C TRP A 379 13.28 5.96 -9.98
N HIS A 380 13.10 6.90 -9.06
CA HIS A 380 12.27 8.07 -9.30
C HIS A 380 13.11 9.32 -9.52
N PHE A 381 12.80 10.07 -10.58
CA PHE A 381 13.32 11.43 -10.77
C PHE A 381 12.45 12.42 -9.98
N LYS A 382 13.08 13.22 -9.13
CA LYS A 382 12.44 14.26 -8.33
C LYS A 382 13.14 15.60 -8.50
N GLU A 383 12.41 16.65 -8.19
CA GLU A 383 12.97 18.00 -8.13
C GLU A 383 13.93 18.13 -6.93
N GLU A 384 15.13 18.67 -7.18
CA GLU A 384 16.09 19.02 -6.13
C GLU A 384 16.29 20.54 -6.11
N GLY A 385 15.75 21.19 -5.08
CA GLY A 385 15.64 22.65 -5.02
C GLY A 385 16.93 23.36 -4.57
N THR A 386 17.89 22.65 -3.99
CA THR A 386 19.16 23.22 -3.50
C THR A 386 20.28 23.17 -4.54
N VAL A 387 20.06 22.46 -5.65
CA VAL A 387 21.03 22.31 -6.74
C VAL A 387 20.54 23.05 -7.98
N TYR A 388 21.40 23.83 -8.64
CA TYR A 388 21.05 24.49 -9.90
C TYR A 388 20.76 23.46 -10.99
N ASN A 389 19.61 23.60 -11.66
CA ASN A 389 19.05 22.57 -12.54
C ASN A 389 19.03 21.17 -11.87
N GLY A 390 18.64 21.14 -10.60
CA GLY A 390 18.71 19.97 -9.75
C GLY A 390 17.73 18.86 -10.13
N VAL A 391 18.19 17.63 -10.00
CA VAL A 391 17.42 16.38 -10.05
C VAL A 391 17.91 15.48 -8.93
N GLU A 392 16.98 14.92 -8.17
CA GLU A 392 17.25 13.84 -7.22
C GLU A 392 16.75 12.52 -7.82
N ILE A 393 17.60 11.47 -7.80
CA ILE A 393 17.19 10.12 -8.18
C ILE A 393 17.09 9.28 -6.91
N THR A 394 15.88 8.85 -6.54
CA THR A 394 15.67 8.02 -5.34
C THR A 394 15.51 6.55 -5.70
N SER A 395 16.20 5.69 -4.96
CA SER A 395 16.16 4.24 -5.14
C SER A 395 14.89 3.58 -4.57
N PRO A 396 14.55 2.35 -5.02
CA PRO A 396 13.77 1.44 -4.20
C PRO A 396 14.55 1.03 -2.93
N ILE A 397 13.95 0.24 -2.05
CA ILE A 397 14.67 -0.41 -0.95
C ILE A 397 15.62 -1.46 -1.55
N LEU A 398 16.90 -1.34 -1.21
CA LEU A 398 17.99 -2.20 -1.65
C LEU A 398 18.52 -3.03 -0.47
N ASN A 399 19.15 -4.15 -0.80
CA ASN A 399 19.95 -4.95 0.11
C ASN A 399 21.39 -4.98 -0.40
N TYR A 400 22.35 -5.31 0.47
CA TYR A 400 23.75 -5.47 0.04
C TYR A 400 23.97 -6.84 -0.65
N THR A 401 23.23 -7.09 -1.71
CA THR A 401 23.32 -8.30 -2.53
C THR A 401 23.98 -7.99 -3.86
N ASN A 402 24.59 -8.99 -4.49
CA ASN A 402 25.23 -8.80 -5.80
C ASN A 402 24.25 -8.21 -6.83
N GLU A 403 22.98 -8.65 -6.81
CA GLU A 403 21.97 -8.15 -7.75
C GLU A 403 21.66 -6.66 -7.53
N ASP A 404 21.36 -6.25 -6.29
CA ASP A 404 21.02 -4.85 -5.99
C ASP A 404 22.21 -3.90 -6.15
N MET A 405 23.42 -4.35 -5.83
CA MET A 405 24.64 -3.57 -6.04
C MET A 405 24.95 -3.39 -7.54
N LYS A 406 24.76 -4.43 -8.37
CA LYS A 406 24.86 -4.30 -9.84
C LYS A 406 23.83 -3.32 -10.40
N ARG A 407 22.61 -3.34 -9.87
CA ARG A 407 21.56 -2.37 -10.24
C ARG A 407 21.97 -0.96 -9.87
N LEU A 408 22.45 -0.73 -8.64
CA LEU A 408 22.93 0.57 -8.21
C LEU A 408 24.07 1.10 -9.12
N LYS A 409 25.01 0.22 -9.51
CA LYS A 409 26.05 0.57 -10.48
C LYS A 409 25.47 0.95 -11.84
N CYS A 410 24.53 0.16 -12.36
CA CYS A 410 23.84 0.44 -13.62
C CYS A 410 23.20 1.85 -13.63
N ILE A 411 22.58 2.26 -12.52
CA ILE A 411 22.02 3.60 -12.37
C ILE A 411 23.13 4.67 -12.38
N CYS A 412 24.21 4.46 -11.63
CA CYS A 412 25.36 5.36 -11.61
C CYS A 412 25.95 5.54 -13.03
N ASP A 413 26.18 4.44 -13.74
CA ASP A 413 26.70 4.45 -15.12
C ASP A 413 25.75 5.19 -16.06
N PHE A 414 24.44 4.93 -15.96
CA PHE A 414 23.43 5.64 -16.75
C PHE A 414 23.53 7.15 -16.52
N LEU A 415 23.61 7.61 -15.28
CA LEU A 415 23.65 9.04 -14.97
C LEU A 415 24.93 9.69 -15.54
N ASN A 416 26.09 9.05 -15.34
CA ASN A 416 27.37 9.54 -15.87
C ASN A 416 27.39 9.59 -17.40
N GLU A 417 26.96 8.51 -18.07
CA GLU A 417 26.95 8.43 -19.54
C GLU A 417 26.01 9.44 -20.21
N ASN A 418 24.97 9.88 -19.49
CA ASN A 418 23.95 10.77 -20.02
C ASN A 418 24.08 12.21 -19.49
N GLY A 419 25.27 12.58 -18.98
CA GLY A 419 25.65 13.97 -18.74
C GLY A 419 25.13 14.58 -17.45
N PHE A 420 24.62 13.77 -16.52
CA PHE A 420 24.35 14.22 -15.15
C PHE A 420 25.66 14.51 -14.44
N LYS A 421 25.66 15.52 -13.57
CA LYS A 421 26.86 15.95 -12.83
C LYS A 421 26.54 16.21 -11.38
N THR A 422 27.43 15.80 -10.48
CA THR A 422 27.41 16.30 -9.11
C THR A 422 28.06 17.68 -9.05
N THR A 423 27.60 18.48 -8.09
CA THR A 423 28.13 19.82 -7.81
C THR A 423 28.50 19.91 -6.34
N LYS A 424 29.09 21.03 -5.91
CA LYS A 424 29.41 21.26 -4.50
C LYS A 424 28.17 21.36 -3.60
N ASP A 425 26.98 21.49 -4.17
CA ASP A 425 25.74 21.64 -3.42
C ASP A 425 25.08 20.27 -3.15
N CYS A 426 25.41 19.25 -3.96
CA CYS A 426 24.84 17.90 -3.88
C CYS A 426 25.23 17.17 -2.59
N GLY A 427 24.25 16.70 -1.83
CA GLY A 427 24.39 15.77 -0.71
C GLY A 427 24.40 14.31 -1.14
N GLY A 428 25.08 13.46 -0.38
CA GLY A 428 25.05 12.00 -0.53
C GLY A 428 24.19 11.37 0.54
N HIS A 429 22.87 11.47 0.42
CA HIS A 429 21.96 10.92 1.42
C HIS A 429 21.81 9.41 1.26
N ILE A 430 21.98 8.69 2.36
CA ILE A 430 21.80 7.23 2.43
C ILE A 430 20.89 6.91 3.60
N HIS A 431 19.78 6.24 3.31
CA HIS A 431 18.80 5.80 4.30
C HIS A 431 19.05 4.33 4.63
N PHE A 432 19.24 4.01 5.91
CA PHE A 432 19.38 2.63 6.38
C PHE A 432 18.14 2.20 7.14
N GLY A 433 17.61 1.01 6.86
CA GLY A 433 16.39 0.50 7.49
C GLY A 433 16.53 0.42 9.01
N PHE A 434 15.61 1.08 9.72
CA PHE A 434 15.66 1.14 11.19
C PHE A 434 15.34 -0.22 11.83
N ASP A 435 14.69 -1.13 11.09
CA ASP A 435 14.37 -2.49 11.56
C ASP A 435 15.61 -3.34 11.90
N TYR A 436 16.81 -2.92 11.46
CA TYR A 436 18.06 -3.55 11.89
C TYR A 436 18.40 -3.28 13.37
N ILE A 437 17.82 -2.23 13.97
CA ILE A 437 18.06 -1.84 15.36
C ILE A 437 17.16 -2.64 16.30
N GLU A 438 17.75 -3.56 17.05
CA GLU A 438 17.02 -4.56 17.85
C GLU A 438 16.70 -4.10 19.29
N SER A 439 17.45 -3.13 19.83
CA SER A 439 17.33 -2.73 21.23
C SER A 439 17.79 -1.30 21.49
N ILE A 440 17.44 -0.77 22.67
CA ILE A 440 17.95 0.52 23.16
C ILE A 440 19.49 0.51 23.18
N THR A 441 20.09 -0.56 23.71
CA THR A 441 21.55 -0.71 23.82
C THR A 441 22.23 -0.70 22.45
N HIS A 442 21.64 -1.36 21.45
CA HIS A 442 22.13 -1.32 20.07
C HIS A 442 22.16 0.12 19.55
N LEU A 443 21.04 0.85 19.65
CA LEU A 443 21.00 2.25 19.18
C LEU A 443 21.96 3.17 19.96
N GLN A 444 22.10 2.95 21.27
CA GLN A 444 23.05 3.67 22.12
C GLN A 444 24.49 3.48 21.63
N LEU A 445 24.90 2.25 21.35
CA LEU A 445 26.26 1.93 20.91
C LEU A 445 26.53 2.45 19.49
N LEU A 446 25.55 2.41 18.60
CA LEU A 446 25.65 3.00 17.25
C LEU A 446 25.98 4.49 17.35
N TYR A 447 25.17 5.23 18.11
CA TYR A 447 25.38 6.65 18.32
C TYR A 447 26.63 6.95 19.13
N TYR A 448 27.01 6.09 20.08
CA TYR A 448 28.25 6.26 20.82
C TYR A 448 29.46 6.22 19.88
N ILE A 449 29.53 5.26 18.96
CA ILE A 449 30.60 5.21 17.95
C ILE A 449 30.54 6.47 17.09
N TYR A 450 29.36 6.77 16.52
CA TYR A 450 29.20 7.86 15.56
C TYR A 450 29.53 9.23 16.17
N VAL A 451 28.92 9.61 17.28
CA VAL A 451 29.07 10.94 17.92
C VAL A 451 30.51 11.20 18.37
N ASN A 452 31.21 10.19 18.88
CA ASN A 452 32.59 10.34 19.33
C ASN A 452 33.60 10.38 18.16
N THR A 453 33.17 10.05 16.95
CA THR A 453 34.02 9.98 15.76
C THR A 453 33.48 10.74 14.55
N GLU A 454 32.46 11.58 14.75
CA GLU A 454 31.73 12.25 13.68
C GLU A 454 32.62 13.10 12.77
N GLU A 455 33.61 13.79 13.36
CA GLU A 455 34.61 14.55 12.62
C GLU A 455 35.51 13.64 11.76
N ILE A 456 35.99 12.52 12.32
CA ILE A 456 36.79 11.51 11.60
C ILE A 456 35.98 10.93 10.44
N LEU A 457 34.73 10.56 10.69
CA LEU A 457 33.81 10.02 9.71
C LEU A 457 33.56 11.02 8.57
N SER A 458 33.51 12.32 8.86
CA SER A 458 33.34 13.34 7.82
C SER A 458 34.49 13.38 6.81
N TYR A 459 35.70 12.96 7.20
CA TYR A 459 36.82 12.81 6.27
C TYR A 459 36.74 11.46 5.52
N MET A 460 36.31 10.38 6.18
CA MET A 460 36.24 9.03 5.60
C MET A 460 35.07 8.80 4.62
N PHE A 461 33.94 9.48 4.82
CA PHE A 461 32.77 9.40 3.93
C PHE A 461 32.96 10.11 2.59
N ASN A 462 34.04 10.88 2.45
CA ASN A 462 34.31 11.62 1.24
C ASN A 462 35.47 10.97 0.48
N LYS A 463 35.40 11.05 -0.85
CA LYS A 463 36.45 10.54 -1.73
C LYS A 463 37.81 11.10 -1.32
N GLU A 464 38.86 10.32 -1.45
CA GLU A 464 40.22 10.78 -1.19
C GLU A 464 40.55 12.04 -2.03
N GLY A 465 41.18 13.03 -1.41
CA GLY A 465 41.50 14.31 -2.04
C GLY A 465 40.33 15.29 -2.14
N THR A 466 39.24 15.07 -1.39
CA THR A 466 38.06 15.94 -1.39
C THR A 466 37.74 16.49 0.00
N ILE A 467 37.25 17.73 0.04
CA ILE A 467 36.79 18.37 1.28
C ILE A 467 35.27 18.21 1.42
N LEU A 468 34.77 18.26 2.65
CA LEU A 468 33.34 18.29 2.92
C LEU A 468 32.70 19.49 2.20
N ARG A 469 31.56 19.27 1.55
CA ARG A 469 30.81 20.31 0.86
C ARG A 469 30.40 21.45 1.80
N GLU A 470 30.43 22.69 1.30
CA GLU A 470 30.04 23.89 2.06
C GLU A 470 28.60 23.77 2.61
N GLY A 471 27.68 23.24 1.81
CA GLY A 471 26.28 23.05 2.19
C GLY A 471 26.06 22.11 3.39
N ALA A 472 27.03 21.27 3.74
CA ALA A 472 26.93 20.37 4.90
C ALA A 472 26.94 21.13 6.25
N ILE A 473 27.35 22.41 6.27
CA ILE A 473 27.24 23.24 7.47
C ILE A 473 25.77 23.44 7.88
N ALA A 474 24.89 23.70 6.89
CA ALA A 474 23.47 23.92 7.13
C ALA A 474 22.63 22.63 7.02
N ASN A 475 22.99 21.74 6.08
CA ASN A 475 22.14 20.61 5.68
C ASN A 475 22.63 19.24 6.19
N ALA A 476 23.71 19.23 6.98
CA ALA A 476 24.28 18.07 7.68
C ALA A 476 25.05 18.48 8.97
N PRO A 477 24.55 19.40 9.83
CA PRO A 477 25.25 19.79 11.06
C PRO A 477 25.59 18.60 11.96
N PHE A 478 26.75 18.68 12.61
CA PHE A 478 27.21 17.67 13.56
C PHE A 478 26.28 17.60 14.77
N ILE A 479 26.04 16.38 15.25
CA ILE A 479 25.10 16.13 16.34
C ILE A 479 25.78 15.97 17.69
N ASN A 480 27.10 15.78 17.73
CA ASN A 480 27.86 15.45 18.93
C ASN A 480 27.52 16.32 20.17
N GLU A 481 27.52 17.64 20.04
CA GLU A 481 27.30 18.56 21.17
C GLU A 481 25.87 18.51 21.71
N ASN A 482 24.87 18.43 20.83
CA ASN A 482 23.46 18.37 21.25
C ASN A 482 23.16 17.03 21.95
N ILE A 483 23.80 15.97 21.46
CA ILE A 483 23.52 14.61 21.87
C ILE A 483 24.24 14.26 23.18
N LEU A 484 25.53 14.58 23.33
CA LEU A 484 26.31 14.30 24.55
C LEU A 484 25.73 14.99 25.79
N ASN A 485 25.23 16.22 25.63
CA ASN A 485 24.59 16.99 26.70
C ASN A 485 23.26 16.36 27.18
N LEU A 486 22.56 15.62 26.32
CA LEU A 486 21.26 15.01 26.61
C LEU A 486 21.36 13.49 26.89
N TYR A 487 22.46 12.83 26.51
CA TYR A 487 22.66 11.37 26.56
C TYR A 487 22.70 10.77 27.97
N GLY A 488 23.25 11.48 28.96
CA GLY A 488 23.72 10.84 30.20
C GLY A 488 22.63 10.35 31.16
N LYS A 489 21.72 11.24 31.58
CA LYS A 489 20.72 10.91 32.63
C LYS A 489 19.28 11.00 32.15
N TYR A 490 18.97 11.94 31.28
CA TYR A 490 17.58 12.19 30.86
C TYR A 490 17.05 11.04 30.00
N ILE A 491 17.77 10.65 28.94
CA ILE A 491 17.31 9.58 28.06
C ILE A 491 17.28 8.22 28.79
N GLN A 492 18.28 7.93 29.64
CA GLN A 492 18.33 6.70 30.44
C GLN A 492 17.21 6.60 31.50
N THR A 493 16.70 7.74 31.98
CA THR A 493 15.62 7.79 32.98
C THR A 493 14.22 7.72 32.35
N TYR A 494 14.04 8.26 31.14
CA TYR A 494 12.71 8.46 30.54
C TYR A 494 12.39 7.56 29.33
N ALA A 495 13.37 6.85 28.76
CA ALA A 495 13.13 5.94 27.65
C ALA A 495 12.77 4.53 28.15
N ASN A 496 11.52 4.13 27.95
CA ASN A 496 10.99 2.82 28.40
C ASN A 496 11.00 1.75 27.30
N ASN A 497 11.24 2.14 26.05
CA ASN A 497 11.36 1.26 24.89
C ASN A 497 12.11 1.97 23.75
N LEU A 498 12.50 1.21 22.72
CA LEU A 498 13.27 1.70 21.57
C LEU A 498 12.60 2.90 20.86
N LYS A 499 11.26 2.89 20.74
CA LYS A 499 10.50 4.00 20.14
C LYS A 499 10.62 5.29 20.94
N SER A 500 10.40 5.23 22.24
CA SER A 500 10.58 6.39 23.13
C SER A 500 12.03 6.89 23.13
N PHE A 501 13.01 5.97 23.08
CA PHE A 501 14.42 6.32 23.00
C PHE A 501 14.75 7.05 21.68
N ALA A 502 14.37 6.49 20.53
CA ALA A 502 14.59 7.11 19.22
C ALA A 502 13.87 8.46 19.09
N THR A 503 12.68 8.61 19.70
CA THR A 503 11.95 9.88 19.73
C THR A 503 12.70 10.95 20.53
N LEU A 504 13.19 10.61 21.72
CA LEU A 504 13.99 11.53 22.55
C LEU A 504 15.29 11.93 21.84
N LEU A 505 15.93 10.96 21.17
CA LEU A 505 17.12 11.19 20.37
C LEU A 505 16.86 12.14 19.20
N GLY A 506 15.74 11.94 18.48
CA GLY A 506 15.30 12.85 17.43
C GLY A 506 15.00 14.25 17.95
N ASN A 507 14.40 14.39 19.14
CA ASN A 507 14.15 15.70 19.74
C ASN A 507 15.43 16.44 20.14
N ALA A 508 16.51 15.71 20.47
CA ALA A 508 17.82 16.28 20.69
C ALA A 508 18.46 16.81 19.40
N GLN A 509 18.02 16.33 18.22
CA GLN A 509 18.40 16.88 16.92
C GLN A 509 17.53 18.11 16.62
N LYS A 510 18.16 19.27 16.37
CA LYS A 510 17.45 20.54 16.11
C LYS A 510 16.36 20.39 15.04
N ASP A 511 16.69 19.76 13.92
CA ASP A 511 15.80 19.50 12.79
C ASP A 511 16.14 18.15 12.12
N ARG A 512 15.60 17.89 10.92
CA ARG A 512 15.88 16.69 10.13
C ARG A 512 17.22 16.73 9.40
N TYR A 513 17.91 17.87 9.42
CA TYR A 513 19.14 18.09 8.67
C TYR A 513 20.37 17.57 9.40
N ALA A 514 20.23 17.00 10.59
CA ALA A 514 21.33 16.34 11.30
C ALA A 514 22.18 15.43 10.40
N SER A 515 23.51 15.48 10.57
CA SER A 515 24.49 14.59 9.96
C SER A 515 24.09 13.11 9.95
N LEU A 516 23.46 12.67 11.05
CA LEU A 516 22.77 11.40 11.20
C LEU A 516 21.36 11.64 11.73
N ASN A 517 20.37 11.65 10.85
CA ASN A 517 18.98 11.93 11.18
C ASN A 517 18.23 10.67 11.63
N ILE A 518 17.63 10.72 12.83
CA ILE A 518 16.79 9.63 13.39
C ILE A 518 15.30 9.93 13.37
N LYS A 519 14.89 11.13 12.95
CA LYS A 519 13.47 11.54 12.99
C LYS A 519 12.58 10.68 12.07
N ASN A 520 13.18 9.90 11.16
CA ASN A 520 12.47 8.94 10.32
C ASN A 520 12.18 7.59 11.01
N ALA A 521 12.80 7.29 12.17
CA ALA A 521 12.58 6.04 12.89
C ALA A 521 11.12 5.91 13.36
N PHE A 522 10.54 4.71 13.20
CA PHE A 522 9.14 4.39 13.44
C PHE A 522 8.11 5.19 12.59
N SER A 523 8.57 5.89 11.55
CA SER A 523 7.68 6.48 10.55
C SER A 523 7.08 5.38 9.67
N LEU A 524 5.79 5.48 9.34
CA LEU A 524 5.08 4.50 8.51
C LEU A 524 5.69 4.41 7.09
N ASP A 525 6.16 5.54 6.55
CA ASP A 525 6.57 5.63 5.14
C ASP A 525 8.09 5.59 4.93
N LYS A 526 8.88 5.81 5.99
CA LYS A 526 10.33 6.06 5.89
C LYS A 526 11.19 5.41 6.98
N ASN A 527 10.68 4.44 7.76
CA ASN A 527 11.35 3.84 8.94
C ASN A 527 12.87 3.58 8.81
N THR A 528 13.70 4.61 9.00
CA THR A 528 15.13 4.62 8.62
C THR A 528 15.95 5.49 9.58
N ILE A 529 17.26 5.25 9.59
CA ILE A 529 18.29 6.21 10.01
C ILE A 529 18.91 6.78 8.73
N GLU A 530 18.99 8.10 8.63
CA GLU A 530 19.45 8.78 7.41
C GLU A 530 20.82 9.41 7.64
N LEU A 531 21.82 8.98 6.86
CA LEU A 531 23.16 9.53 6.82
C LEU A 531 23.21 10.68 5.79
N ARG A 532 23.58 11.88 6.24
CA ARG A 532 23.56 13.13 5.43
C ARG A 532 24.93 13.79 5.23
N ILE A 533 25.96 13.32 5.94
CA ILE A 533 27.34 13.84 5.87
C ILE A 533 27.99 13.70 4.48
N PRO A 534 27.89 12.55 3.78
CA PRO A 534 28.64 12.36 2.55
C PRO A 534 28.36 13.44 1.50
N ASN A 535 29.37 13.78 0.70
CA ASN A 535 29.18 14.57 -0.51
C ASN A 535 28.41 13.75 -1.56
N GLY A 536 27.62 14.43 -2.40
CA GLY A 536 26.94 13.80 -3.52
C GLY A 536 27.93 13.23 -4.53
N THR A 537 27.71 11.98 -4.94
CA THR A 537 28.54 11.28 -5.93
C THR A 537 27.68 10.43 -6.86
N LEU A 538 28.08 10.35 -8.13
CA LEU A 538 27.56 9.40 -9.11
C LEU A 538 28.57 8.27 -9.39
N GLU A 539 29.70 8.26 -8.70
CA GLU A 539 30.72 7.21 -8.81
C GLU A 539 30.31 6.03 -7.92
N PHE A 540 29.97 4.90 -8.53
CA PHE A 540 29.49 3.71 -7.82
C PHE A 540 30.45 3.28 -6.70
N ASN A 541 31.76 3.24 -6.97
CA ASN A 541 32.76 2.80 -5.99
C ASN A 541 32.80 3.71 -4.76
N GLU A 542 32.67 5.03 -4.96
CA GLU A 542 32.68 6.00 -3.86
C GLU A 542 31.42 5.87 -3.00
N LEU A 543 30.25 5.74 -3.65
CA LEU A 543 28.98 5.52 -2.99
C LEU A 543 28.98 4.20 -2.21
N ASN A 544 29.52 3.13 -2.80
CA ASN A 544 29.60 1.82 -2.19
C ASN A 544 30.46 1.83 -0.92
N LEU A 545 31.61 2.50 -0.94
CA LEU A 545 32.45 2.68 0.24
C LEU A 545 31.73 3.44 1.36
N ASN A 546 30.88 4.41 1.02
CA ASN A 546 30.07 5.12 2.02
C ASN A 546 29.00 4.22 2.65
N ILE A 547 28.37 3.36 1.84
CA ILE A 547 27.44 2.33 2.32
C ILE A 547 28.17 1.39 3.28
N ILE A 548 29.30 0.82 2.86
CA ILE A 548 30.11 -0.12 3.65
C ILE A 548 30.53 0.49 4.99
N LEU A 549 31.04 1.73 5.00
CA LEU A 549 31.52 2.35 6.22
C LEU A 549 30.41 2.44 7.28
N PHE A 550 29.21 2.85 6.89
CA PHE A 550 28.10 2.96 7.83
C PHE A 550 27.51 1.60 8.22
N THR A 551 27.43 0.64 7.29
CA THR A 551 27.00 -0.73 7.64
C THR A 551 27.94 -1.37 8.65
N ARG A 552 29.25 -1.12 8.57
CA ARG A 552 30.22 -1.61 9.57
C ARG A 552 29.98 -1.02 10.95
N ILE A 553 29.64 0.28 11.04
CA ILE A 553 29.24 0.90 12.31
C ILE A 553 27.99 0.22 12.87
N MET A 554 26.97 -0.01 12.04
CA MET A 554 25.75 -0.73 12.44
C MET A 554 26.07 -2.14 12.94
N GLN A 555 26.80 -2.94 12.16
CA GLN A 555 27.16 -4.32 12.52
C GLN A 555 28.00 -4.39 13.80
N LYS A 556 29.00 -3.52 13.96
CA LYS A 556 29.82 -3.52 15.18
C LYS A 556 29.00 -3.07 16.39
N SER A 557 28.15 -2.06 16.27
CA SER A 557 27.26 -1.66 17.36
C SER A 557 26.30 -2.77 17.79
N LYS A 558 25.76 -3.54 16.84
CA LYS A 558 24.97 -4.75 17.10
C LYS A 558 25.78 -5.79 17.84
N TYR A 559 26.99 -6.10 17.36
CA TYR A 559 27.92 -7.04 17.98
C TYR A 559 28.21 -6.67 19.43
N PHE A 560 28.58 -5.42 19.72
CA PHE A 560 28.80 -4.97 21.10
C PHE A 560 27.53 -5.04 21.95
N SER A 561 26.35 -4.77 21.38
CA SER A 561 25.08 -4.84 22.12
C SER A 561 24.71 -6.25 22.58
N HIS A 562 25.15 -7.28 21.84
CA HIS A 562 24.99 -8.68 22.22
C HIS A 562 26.08 -9.19 23.18
N ASN A 563 27.17 -8.45 23.34
CA ASN A 563 28.33 -8.83 24.15
C ASN A 563 28.59 -7.83 25.29
N THR A 564 27.53 -7.28 25.89
CA THR A 564 27.63 -6.25 26.93
C THR A 564 28.30 -6.70 28.22
N ASP A 565 28.35 -8.01 28.48
CA ASP A 565 29.03 -8.59 29.64
C ASP A 565 30.56 -8.65 29.45
N ASP A 566 31.06 -8.56 28.21
CA ASP A 566 32.50 -8.51 27.93
C ASP A 566 33.06 -7.10 28.14
N LYS A 567 33.43 -6.82 29.39
CA LYS A 567 34.04 -5.55 29.79
C LYS A 567 35.36 -5.25 29.06
N LYS A 568 36.09 -6.27 28.61
CA LYS A 568 37.36 -6.06 27.90
C LYS A 568 37.06 -5.52 26.50
N LEU A 569 36.11 -6.15 25.82
CA LEU A 569 35.62 -5.74 24.51
C LEU A 569 35.03 -4.31 24.55
N LEU A 570 34.16 -4.00 25.53
CA LEU A 570 33.60 -2.65 25.67
C LEU A 570 34.65 -1.58 26.02
N LYS A 571 35.78 -1.95 26.62
CA LYS A 571 36.86 -1.01 26.95
C LYS A 571 37.50 -0.41 25.70
N GLU A 572 37.47 -1.13 24.57
CA GLU A 572 37.98 -0.64 23.29
C GLU A 572 37.16 0.55 22.79
N LEU A 573 35.83 0.49 22.90
CA LEU A 573 34.94 1.61 22.56
C LEU A 573 35.24 2.86 23.41
N LEU A 574 35.57 2.69 24.69
CA LEU A 574 35.82 3.83 25.59
C LEU A 574 36.94 4.76 25.09
N PHE A 575 37.89 4.25 24.29
CA PHE A 575 38.95 5.08 23.71
C PHE A 575 38.40 6.11 22.72
N LEU A 576 37.27 5.86 22.05
CA LEU A 576 36.65 6.81 21.13
C LEU A 576 36.20 8.10 21.85
N SER A 577 35.75 7.98 23.11
CA SER A 577 35.33 9.12 23.93
C SER A 577 36.48 9.89 24.59
N LYS A 578 37.71 9.38 24.55
CA LYS A 578 38.85 10.06 25.20
C LYS A 578 39.28 11.29 24.41
N ASP A 579 39.81 12.27 25.14
CA ASP A 579 40.49 13.42 24.55
C ASP A 579 41.93 13.03 24.21
N ILE A 580 42.11 12.50 23.00
CA ILE A 580 43.37 12.07 22.41
C ILE A 580 43.48 12.66 21.00
N PRO A 581 44.68 12.73 20.39
CA PRO A 581 44.85 13.20 19.02
C PRO A 581 43.89 12.50 18.05
N ILE A 582 43.35 13.25 17.10
CA ILE A 582 42.34 12.74 16.15
C ILE A 582 42.90 11.61 15.29
N GLU A 583 44.19 11.68 14.95
CA GLU A 583 44.94 10.69 14.19
C GLU A 583 45.01 9.34 14.95
N ASP A 584 45.21 9.39 16.27
CA ASP A 584 45.21 8.20 17.14
C ASP A 584 43.79 7.63 17.30
N LYS A 585 42.81 8.51 17.55
CA LYS A 585 41.39 8.12 17.66
C LYS A 585 40.88 7.44 16.40
N LYS A 586 41.30 7.91 15.22
CA LYS A 586 41.02 7.29 13.92
C LYS A 586 41.57 5.87 13.86
N ASN A 587 42.78 5.60 14.36
CA ASN A 587 43.34 4.25 14.35
C ASN A 587 42.47 3.28 15.16
N TYR A 588 42.05 3.70 16.37
CA TYR A 588 41.13 2.91 17.19
C TYR A 588 39.79 2.65 16.50
N LEU A 589 39.20 3.67 15.85
CA LEU A 589 37.96 3.49 15.10
C LEU A 589 38.12 2.46 13.97
N LEU A 590 39.20 2.58 13.18
CA LEU A 590 39.48 1.67 12.08
C LEU A 590 39.73 0.24 12.56
N ASP A 591 40.45 0.07 13.67
CA ASP A 591 40.64 -1.25 14.30
C ASP A 591 39.31 -1.86 14.75
N ILE A 592 38.41 -1.05 15.32
CA ILE A 592 37.09 -1.51 15.74
C ILE A 592 36.24 -1.93 14.54
N LEU A 593 36.26 -1.15 13.45
CA LEU A 593 35.37 -1.37 12.29
C LEU A 593 35.87 -2.46 11.33
N PHE A 594 37.19 -2.61 11.19
CA PHE A 594 37.84 -3.42 10.15
C PHE A 594 38.98 -4.30 10.70
N ASP A 595 38.82 -4.83 11.91
CA ASP A 595 39.75 -5.74 12.59
C ASP A 595 40.32 -6.85 11.68
N GLU A 596 39.49 -7.40 10.79
CA GLU A 596 39.87 -8.50 9.88
C GLU A 596 39.98 -8.09 8.40
N ASP A 597 39.69 -6.82 8.04
CA ASP A 597 39.59 -6.33 6.65
C ASP A 597 40.63 -5.23 6.38
N TYR A 598 41.89 -5.64 6.22
CA TYR A 598 43.03 -4.73 6.04
C TYR A 598 42.91 -3.85 4.79
N GLU A 599 42.27 -4.34 3.74
CA GLU A 599 42.10 -3.59 2.49
C GLU A 599 41.16 -2.40 2.70
N LEU A 600 39.95 -2.64 3.23
CA LEU A 600 39.04 -1.54 3.57
C LEU A 600 39.64 -0.61 4.61
N LYS A 601 40.34 -1.17 5.61
CA LYS A 601 41.02 -0.37 6.63
C LYS A 601 41.98 0.63 6.01
N ASN A 602 42.80 0.20 5.04
CA ASN A 602 43.74 1.08 4.35
C ASN A 602 43.01 2.12 3.49
N ILE A 603 41.95 1.74 2.76
CA ILE A 603 41.14 2.68 1.97
C ILE A 603 40.59 3.82 2.84
N PHE A 604 40.00 3.50 4.00
CA PHE A 604 39.46 4.53 4.90
C PHE A 604 40.54 5.29 5.68
N TYR A 605 41.70 4.67 5.92
CA TYR A 605 42.88 5.35 6.44
C TYR A 605 43.34 6.44 5.45
N ASP A 606 43.53 6.09 4.18
CA ASP A 606 44.01 7.02 3.14
C ASP A 606 43.01 8.16 2.91
N ARG A 607 41.71 7.85 2.84
CA ARG A 607 40.65 8.88 2.78
C ARG A 607 40.74 9.86 3.95
N PHE A 608 40.91 9.36 5.18
CA PHE A 608 41.05 10.23 6.34
C PHE A 608 42.30 11.10 6.22
N GLU A 609 43.48 10.51 6.04
CA GLU A 609 44.75 11.24 6.06
C GLU A 609 44.76 12.33 4.99
N THR A 610 44.45 11.96 3.74
CA THR A 610 44.46 12.92 2.63
C THR A 610 43.46 14.04 2.83
N ASN A 611 42.22 13.74 3.23
CA ASN A 611 41.17 14.75 3.37
C ASN A 611 41.38 15.65 4.60
N TYR A 612 41.89 15.10 5.71
CA TYR A 612 42.20 15.86 6.92
C TYR A 612 43.34 16.86 6.69
N HIS A 613 44.45 16.43 6.07
CA HIS A 613 45.57 17.32 5.75
C HIS A 613 45.14 18.41 4.75
N LEU A 614 44.39 18.05 3.70
CA LEU A 614 43.84 19.01 2.74
C LEU A 614 42.93 20.05 3.41
N THR A 615 42.12 19.65 4.39
CA THR A 615 41.23 20.55 5.13
C THR A 615 42.04 21.52 6.01
N LYS A 616 43.10 21.03 6.66
CA LYS A 616 44.02 21.86 7.46
C LYS A 616 44.78 22.87 6.62
N GLU A 617 45.31 22.47 5.46
CA GLU A 617 46.02 23.36 4.54
C GLU A 617 45.15 24.54 4.07
N LYS A 618 43.86 24.29 3.84
CA LYS A 618 42.89 25.31 3.43
C LYS A 618 42.36 26.17 4.58
N GLY A 619 42.72 25.87 5.82
CA GLY A 619 42.20 26.57 7.00
C GLY A 619 40.70 26.38 7.23
N LEU A 620 40.10 25.31 6.69
CA LEU A 620 38.66 25.06 6.66
C LEU A 620 38.17 24.19 7.83
N SER A 621 38.89 24.14 8.96
CA SER A 621 38.41 23.39 10.12
C SER A 621 37.07 23.97 10.57
N LYS A 622 36.01 23.14 10.63
CA LYS A 622 34.80 23.48 11.37
C LYS A 622 35.22 23.69 12.83
N THR A 623 35.40 24.95 13.24
CA THR A 623 35.51 25.28 14.65
C THR A 623 34.27 24.75 15.35
N ARG A 624 34.47 23.83 16.31
CA ARG A 624 33.45 23.40 17.27
C ARG A 624 32.77 24.65 17.83
N ASN A 625 31.45 24.71 17.76
CA ASN A 625 30.67 25.91 18.02
C ASN A 625 29.56 25.58 19.01
#